data_AF-A0A3B8QR89-F1
#
_entry.id   AF-A0A3B8QR89-F1
#
_cell.length_a   1.000
_cell.length_b   1.000
_cell.length_c   1.000
_cell.angle_alpha   90.00
_cell.angle_beta   90.00
_cell.angle_gamma   90.00
#
_symmetry.space_group_name_H-M   'P 1'
#
loop_
_entity.id
_entity.type
_entity.pdbx_description
1 polymer ?
#
loop_
_entity_poly.entity_id
_entity_poly.type
_entity_poly.pdbx_seq_one_letter_code
_entity_poly.pdbx_strand_id
1 'polypeptide(L)'
;YRGVPSGSIGSMVRLGDYWLDYFIGYLCGVWPVIQKRKIILFDRYYYDMVVDSLRCRILLPKSVLRVVGCLLPLPKYAFFIKVDHNEIYRRKQELTLKRITMLNSQYVNLVERGWLIEVDNNGTPEKASAEIVNHIVTQRHLQSLRRLG
;
A
#
# COMPACT_ATOMS: atom_id res chain seq x y z
N TYR A 1 -2.31 18.72 -13.49
CA TYR A 1 -3.42 19.55 -13.03
C TYR A 1 -3.96 19.03 -11.69
N ARG A 2 -3.71 19.73 -10.57
CA ARG A 2 -4.25 19.37 -9.24
C ARG A 2 -5.39 20.34 -8.92
N GLY A 3 -6.62 19.85 -8.82
CA GLY A 3 -7.79 20.68 -8.53
C GLY A 3 -7.87 21.08 -7.06
N VAL A 4 -8.63 22.15 -6.80
CA VAL A 4 -8.82 22.76 -5.47
C VAL A 4 -9.18 21.69 -4.42
N PRO A 5 -8.51 21.64 -3.26
CA PRO A 5 -8.84 20.70 -2.20
C PRO A 5 -10.27 20.92 -1.72
N SER A 6 -11.04 19.84 -1.56
CA SER A 6 -12.35 19.94 -0.93
C SER A 6 -12.21 20.31 0.54
N GLY A 7 -13.06 21.21 1.04
CA GLY A 7 -13.21 21.44 2.49
C GLY A 7 -13.44 20.14 3.26
N SER A 8 -13.30 20.17 4.59
CA SER A 8 -13.29 18.97 5.44
C SER A 8 -14.46 18.01 5.19
N ILE A 9 -15.66 18.54 4.92
CA ILE A 9 -16.86 17.74 4.60
C ILE A 9 -16.69 17.00 3.25
N GLY A 10 -16.29 17.71 2.19
CA GLY A 10 -16.09 17.09 0.88
C GLY A 10 -14.94 16.08 0.86
N SER A 11 -13.92 16.27 1.71
CA SER A 11 -12.86 15.28 1.89
C SER A 11 -13.36 14.00 2.57
N MET A 12 -14.32 14.10 3.50
CA MET A 12 -14.94 12.94 4.16
C MET A 12 -15.87 12.17 3.23
N VAL A 13 -16.67 12.86 2.40
CA VAL A 13 -17.51 12.21 1.38
C VAL A 13 -16.64 11.44 0.39
N ARG A 14 -15.59 12.06 -0.16
CA ARG A 14 -14.65 11.37 -1.06
C ARG A 14 -14.00 10.15 -0.40
N LEU A 15 -13.62 10.26 0.87
CA LEU A 15 -13.05 9.13 1.60
C LEU A 15 -14.06 7.98 1.70
N GLY A 16 -15.34 8.29 1.96
CA GLY A 16 -16.44 7.32 1.94
C GLY A 16 -16.63 6.69 0.56
N ASP A 17 -16.63 7.48 -0.51
CA ASP A 17 -16.75 6.99 -1.89
C ASP A 17 -15.61 6.02 -2.24
N TYR A 18 -14.37 6.38 -1.92
CA TYR A 18 -13.23 5.47 -2.12
C TYR A 18 -13.36 4.21 -1.27
N TRP A 19 -13.73 4.35 0.00
CA TRP A 19 -13.90 3.21 0.89
C TRP A 19 -14.95 2.23 0.36
N LEU A 20 -16.09 2.75 -0.10
CA LEU A 20 -17.16 1.97 -0.69
C LEU A 20 -16.71 1.25 -1.98
N ASP A 21 -16.00 1.96 -2.86
CA ASP A 21 -15.45 1.38 -4.09
C ASP A 21 -14.49 0.21 -3.79
N TYR A 22 -13.55 0.40 -2.85
CA TYR A 22 -12.65 -0.67 -2.41
C TYR A 22 -13.41 -1.86 -1.80
N PHE A 23 -14.44 -1.58 -1.00
CA PHE A 23 -15.24 -2.61 -0.34
C PHE A 23 -16.06 -3.43 -1.35
N ILE A 24 -16.76 -2.77 -2.27
CA ILE A 24 -17.54 -3.43 -3.33
C ILE A 24 -16.62 -4.21 -4.26
N GLY A 25 -15.51 -3.60 -4.70
CA GLY A 25 -14.50 -4.27 -5.53
C GLY A 25 -13.92 -5.51 -4.85
N TYR A 26 -13.70 -5.45 -3.54
CA TYR A 26 -13.29 -6.61 -2.77
C TYR A 26 -14.35 -7.71 -2.76
N LEU A 27 -15.60 -7.38 -2.41
CA LEU A 27 -16.67 -8.38 -2.31
C LEU A 27 -16.99 -9.05 -3.66
N CYS A 28 -17.04 -8.29 -4.74
CA CYS A 28 -17.43 -8.80 -6.04
C CYS A 28 -16.26 -9.45 -6.80
N GLY A 29 -15.05 -8.89 -6.70
CA GLY A 29 -13.90 -9.32 -7.49
C GLY A 29 -12.91 -10.19 -6.72
N VAL A 30 -12.56 -9.79 -5.49
CA VAL A 30 -11.46 -10.39 -4.73
C VAL A 30 -11.93 -11.61 -3.94
N TRP A 31 -13.04 -11.48 -3.23
CA TRP A 31 -13.58 -12.52 -2.36
C TRP A 31 -13.83 -13.85 -3.09
N PRO A 32 -14.49 -13.89 -4.28
CA PRO A 32 -14.73 -15.15 -4.98
C PRO A 32 -13.44 -15.83 -5.47
N VAL A 33 -12.41 -15.04 -5.77
CA VAL A 33 -11.11 -15.54 -6.23
C VAL A 33 -10.30 -16.11 -5.06
N ILE A 34 -10.32 -15.44 -3.90
CA ILE A 34 -9.69 -15.93 -2.67
C ILE A 34 -10.33 -17.25 -2.21
N GLN A 35 -11.66 -17.38 -2.27
CA GLN A 35 -12.36 -18.62 -1.93
C GLN A 35 -11.90 -19.80 -2.80
N LYS A 36 -11.56 -19.55 -4.06
CA LYS A 36 -10.97 -20.55 -4.99
C LYS A 36 -9.47 -20.79 -4.76
N ARG A 37 -8.90 -20.29 -3.66
CA ARG A 37 -7.47 -20.39 -3.28
C ARG A 37 -6.51 -19.83 -4.34
N LYS A 38 -6.98 -18.92 -5.21
CA LYS A 38 -6.14 -18.26 -6.20
C LYS A 38 -5.37 -17.09 -5.57
N ILE A 39 -4.28 -16.70 -6.22
CA ILE A 39 -3.45 -15.56 -5.81
C ILE A 39 -3.87 -14.34 -6.63
N ILE A 40 -4.03 -13.20 -5.97
CA ILE A 40 -4.24 -11.90 -6.60
C ILE A 40 -3.08 -10.99 -6.19
N LEU A 41 -2.53 -10.27 -7.16
CA LEU A 41 -1.49 -9.26 -6.94
C LEU A 41 -2.07 -7.89 -7.31
N PHE A 42 -1.80 -6.90 -6.47
CA PHE A 42 -2.16 -5.50 -6.69
C PHE A 42 -0.88 -4.68 -6.81
N ASP A 43 -0.79 -3.82 -7.83
CA ASP A 43 0.34 -2.88 -7.97
C ASP A 43 0.25 -1.73 -6.95
N ARG A 44 -0.94 -1.42 -6.44
CA ARG A 44 -1.20 -0.37 -5.43
C ARG A 44 -2.44 -0.70 -4.62
N TYR A 45 -2.46 -0.24 -3.37
CA TYR A 45 -3.63 -0.37 -2.50
C TYR A 45 -3.81 0.89 -1.65
N TYR A 46 -4.66 0.82 -0.63
CA TYR A 46 -5.04 1.94 0.23
C TYR A 46 -3.87 2.71 0.87
N TYR A 47 -2.70 2.07 1.03
CA TYR A 47 -1.51 2.69 1.64
C TYR A 47 -1.09 4.00 0.96
N ASP A 48 -1.23 4.09 -0.37
CA ASP A 48 -0.90 5.31 -1.12
C ASP A 48 -1.79 6.49 -0.73
N MET A 49 -3.04 6.23 -0.35
CA MET A 49 -3.96 7.27 0.12
C MET A 49 -3.59 7.77 1.52
N VAL A 50 -3.04 6.90 2.37
CA VAL A 50 -2.51 7.28 3.69
C VAL A 50 -1.24 8.13 3.55
N VAL A 51 -0.36 7.76 2.62
CA VAL A 51 0.93 8.44 2.40
C VAL A 51 0.78 9.75 1.62
N ASP A 52 -0.05 9.76 0.58
CA ASP A 52 -0.28 10.90 -0.31
C ASP A 52 -1.78 11.22 -0.49
N SER A 53 -2.43 11.61 0.61
CA SER A 53 -3.84 12.02 0.60
C SER A 53 -4.12 13.24 -0.28
N LEU A 54 -3.11 14.10 -0.49
CA LEU A 54 -3.19 15.29 -1.34
C LEU A 54 -3.37 14.92 -2.81
N ARG A 55 -2.80 13.80 -3.27
CA ARG A 55 -3.03 13.28 -4.62
C ARG A 55 -4.52 12.98 -4.85
N CYS A 56 -5.23 12.53 -3.82
CA CYS A 56 -6.67 12.24 -3.86
C CYS A 56 -7.56 13.44 -3.49
N ARG A 57 -6.98 14.64 -3.28
CA ARG A 57 -7.68 15.85 -2.81
C ARG A 57 -8.38 15.68 -1.46
N ILE A 58 -7.87 14.78 -0.60
CA ILE A 58 -8.41 14.54 0.73
C ILE A 58 -7.55 15.28 1.74
N LEU A 59 -8.15 16.29 2.39
CA LEU A 59 -7.52 17.08 3.44
C LEU A 59 -8.00 16.60 4.82
N LEU A 60 -7.66 15.36 5.17
CA LEU A 60 -7.99 14.76 6.46
C LEU A 60 -6.72 14.38 7.23
N PRO A 61 -6.74 14.37 8.57
CA PRO A 61 -5.64 13.86 9.37
C PRO A 61 -5.32 12.40 9.01
N LYS A 62 -4.04 12.06 8.94
CA LYS A 62 -3.60 10.68 8.64
C LYS A 62 -4.08 9.65 9.66
N SER A 63 -4.42 10.07 10.88
CA SER A 63 -5.07 9.19 11.87
C SER A 63 -6.43 8.70 11.36
N VAL A 64 -7.26 9.60 10.84
CA VAL A 64 -8.59 9.27 10.27
C VAL A 64 -8.42 8.32 9.08
N LEU A 65 -7.51 8.64 8.16
CA LEU A 65 -7.23 7.78 7.00
C LEU A 65 -6.78 6.39 7.43
N ARG A 66 -5.93 6.26 8.45
CA ARG A 66 -5.52 4.96 8.97
C ARG A 66 -6.65 4.19 9.63
N VAL A 67 -7.48 4.84 10.45
CA VAL A 67 -8.63 4.19 11.09
C VAL A 67 -9.58 3.64 10.02
N VAL A 68 -9.90 4.44 9.00
CA VAL A 68 -10.73 3.98 7.87
C VAL A 68 -10.04 2.84 7.09
N GLY A 69 -8.72 2.89 6.95
CA GLY A 69 -7.93 1.82 6.34
C GLY A 69 -8.00 0.49 7.11
N CYS A 70 -8.08 0.52 8.44
CA CYS A 70 -8.26 -0.69 9.25
C CYS A 70 -9.61 -1.38 9.01
N LEU A 71 -10.62 -0.63 8.55
CA LEU A 71 -11.95 -1.16 8.22
C LEU A 71 -12.01 -1.77 6.81
N LEU A 72 -10.98 -1.55 5.99
CA LEU A 72 -10.89 -2.14 4.66
C LEU A 72 -10.27 -3.55 4.72
N PRO A 73 -10.64 -4.42 3.77
CA PRO A 73 -10.02 -5.73 3.64
C PRO A 73 -8.59 -5.59 3.12
N LEU A 74 -7.64 -5.42 4.04
CA LEU A 74 -6.23 -5.27 3.69
C LEU A 74 -5.63 -6.58 3.13
N PRO A 75 -4.68 -6.50 2.19
CA PRO A 75 -3.96 -7.67 1.69
C PRO A 75 -3.25 -8.42 2.82
N LYS A 76 -3.17 -9.75 2.70
CA LYS A 76 -2.43 -10.59 3.65
C LYS A 76 -0.94 -10.23 3.73
N TYR A 77 -0.36 -9.87 2.59
CA TYR A 77 1.01 -9.38 2.48
C TYR A 77 0.98 -8.10 1.65
N ALA A 78 1.66 -7.08 2.12
CA ALA A 78 1.83 -5.83 1.41
C ALA A 78 3.30 -5.44 1.50
N PHE A 79 3.91 -5.11 0.35
CA PHE A 79 5.33 -4.87 0.24
C PHE A 79 5.60 -3.42 -0.16
N PHE A 80 6.58 -2.80 0.49
CA PHE A 80 7.13 -1.51 0.11
C PHE A 80 8.49 -1.74 -0.55
N ILE A 81 8.54 -1.56 -1.87
CA ILE A 81 9.77 -1.71 -2.65
C ILE A 81 10.57 -0.40 -2.52
N LYS A 82 11.59 -0.42 -1.67
CA LYS A 82 12.42 0.73 -1.38
C LYS A 82 13.54 0.85 -2.41
N VAL A 83 13.70 2.06 -2.93
CA VAL A 83 14.76 2.41 -3.89
C VAL A 83 15.46 3.65 -3.35
N ASP A 84 16.77 3.74 -3.54
CA ASP A 84 17.52 4.93 -3.13
C ASP A 84 16.97 6.22 -3.77
N HIS A 85 16.97 7.30 -2.99
CA HIS A 85 16.41 8.59 -3.38
C HIS A 85 17.05 9.16 -4.64
N ASN A 86 18.36 8.94 -4.82
CA ASN A 86 19.10 9.41 -5.98
C ASN A 86 18.71 8.64 -7.24
N GLU A 87 18.47 7.34 -7.11
CA GLU A 87 17.97 6.52 -8.22
C GLU A 87 16.52 6.87 -8.59
N ILE A 88 15.65 7.12 -7.61
CA ILE A 88 14.25 7.54 -7.88
C ILE A 88 14.24 8.86 -8.64
N TYR A 89 15.04 9.83 -8.21
CA TYR A 89 15.13 11.13 -8.87
C TYR A 89 15.67 11.02 -10.31
N ARG A 90 16.66 10.14 -10.53
CA ARG A 90 17.20 9.85 -11.86
C ARG A 90 16.14 9.26 -12.80
N ARG A 91 15.21 8.44 -12.28
CA ARG A 91 14.16 7.76 -13.07
C ARG A 91 12.85 8.56 -13.18
N LYS A 92 12.53 9.43 -12.22
CA LYS A 92 11.29 10.22 -12.17
C LYS A 92 11.59 11.68 -11.86
N GLN A 93 12.00 12.42 -12.89
CA GLN A 93 12.35 13.85 -12.81
C GLN A 93 11.14 14.76 -12.50
N GLU A 94 9.91 14.24 -12.57
CA GLU A 94 8.68 14.99 -12.24
C GLU A 94 8.50 15.29 -10.74
N LEU A 95 9.33 14.70 -9.86
CA LEU A 95 9.22 14.83 -8.41
C LEU A 95 10.47 15.49 -7.82
N THR A 96 10.29 16.57 -7.05
CA THR A 96 11.38 17.21 -6.29
C THR A 96 11.93 16.23 -5.25
N LEU A 97 13.26 16.21 -5.07
CA LEU A 97 13.96 15.42 -4.04
C LEU A 97 13.28 15.52 -2.66
N LYS A 98 12.91 16.73 -2.23
CA LYS A 98 12.18 16.98 -0.97
C LYS A 98 10.88 16.16 -0.86
N ARG A 99 10.14 16.02 -1.95
CA ARG A 99 8.89 15.25 -1.97
C ARG A 99 9.17 13.75 -1.93
N ILE A 100 10.19 13.28 -2.63
CA ILE A 100 10.62 11.87 -2.61
C ILE A 100 11.01 11.47 -1.19
N THR A 101 11.89 12.25 -0.53
CA THR A 101 12.30 12.00 0.86
C THR A 101 11.11 12.00 1.82
N MET A 102 10.19 12.95 1.66
CA MET A 102 8.98 13.01 2.48
C MET A 102 8.09 11.78 2.26
N LEU A 103 7.85 11.34 1.02
CA LEU A 103 7.05 10.14 0.74
C LEU A 103 7.72 8.88 1.28
N ASN A 104 9.03 8.70 1.05
CA ASN A 104 9.79 7.57 1.59
C ASN A 104 9.71 7.50 3.12
N SER A 105 9.88 8.63 3.82
CA SER A 105 9.75 8.66 5.28
C SER A 105 8.36 8.20 5.76
N GLN A 106 7.31 8.47 4.99
CA GLN A 106 5.96 8.03 5.33
C GLN A 106 5.72 6.54 5.07
N TYR A 107 6.27 5.98 3.98
CA TYR A 107 6.22 4.54 3.77
C TYR A 107 7.01 3.81 4.85
N VAL A 108 8.19 4.30 5.23
CA VAL A 108 8.95 3.76 6.36
C VAL A 108 8.12 3.80 7.65
N ASN A 109 7.39 4.89 7.92
CA ASN A 109 6.48 4.92 9.07
C ASN A 109 5.37 3.86 9.01
N LEU A 110 4.89 3.50 7.82
CA LEU A 110 3.92 2.40 7.67
C LEU A 110 4.57 1.03 7.90
N VAL A 111 5.82 0.85 7.47
CA VAL A 111 6.62 -0.37 7.75
C VAL A 111 6.81 -0.53 9.25
N GLU A 112 7.25 0.51 9.96
CA GLU A 112 7.43 0.50 11.42
C GLU A 112 6.13 0.17 12.18
N ARG A 113 4.97 0.52 11.60
CA ARG A 113 3.65 0.21 12.15
C ARG A 113 3.16 -1.19 11.80
N GLY A 114 3.91 -1.97 11.03
CA GLY A 114 3.55 -3.32 10.59
C GLY A 114 2.54 -3.37 9.45
N TRP A 115 2.30 -2.25 8.76
CA TRP A 115 1.35 -2.19 7.64
C TRP A 115 1.96 -2.71 6.33
N LEU A 116 3.28 -2.63 6.20
CA LEU A 116 4.04 -2.97 4.99
C LEU A 116 5.32 -3.73 5.37
N ILE A 117 5.78 -4.59 4.47
CA ILE A 117 7.07 -5.27 4.54
C ILE A 117 8.03 -4.54 3.60
N GLU A 118 9.12 -3.99 4.12
CA GLU A 118 10.16 -3.36 3.30
C GLU A 118 10.91 -4.42 2.48
N VAL A 119 11.14 -4.13 1.20
CA VAL A 119 11.95 -4.93 0.27
C VAL A 119 12.94 -4.00 -0.41
N ASP A 120 14.23 -4.33 -0.34
CA ASP A 120 15.27 -3.52 -0.97
C ASP A 120 15.33 -3.81 -2.48
N ASN A 121 15.33 -2.74 -3.28
CA ASN A 121 15.45 -2.81 -4.73
C ASN A 121 16.62 -2.00 -5.28
N ASN A 122 17.68 -1.84 -4.49
CA ASN A 122 18.98 -1.31 -4.93
C ASN A 122 19.76 -2.30 -5.82
N GLY A 123 19.29 -3.55 -5.93
CA GLY A 123 19.85 -4.60 -6.80
C GLY A 123 19.13 -4.73 -8.15
N THR A 124 19.05 -5.96 -8.66
CA THR A 124 18.26 -6.25 -9.87
C THR A 124 16.80 -6.54 -9.48
N PRO A 125 15.82 -6.28 -10.37
CA PRO A 125 14.41 -6.57 -10.10
C PRO A 125 14.14 -8.04 -9.74
N GLU A 126 14.94 -8.97 -10.28
CA GLU A 126 14.83 -10.39 -10.02
C GLU A 126 15.14 -10.71 -8.56
N LYS A 127 16.14 -10.04 -7.95
CA LYS A 127 16.48 -10.22 -6.54
C LYS A 127 15.32 -9.80 -5.62
N ALA A 128 14.75 -8.63 -5.87
CA ALA A 128 13.59 -8.14 -5.11
C ALA A 128 12.38 -9.09 -5.28
N SER A 129 12.15 -9.59 -6.49
CA SER A 129 11.08 -10.56 -6.75
C SER A 129 11.28 -11.88 -5.99
N ALA A 130 12.52 -12.38 -5.96
CA ALA A 130 12.88 -13.61 -5.26
C ALA A 130 12.71 -13.46 -3.75
N GLU A 131 13.07 -12.30 -3.20
CA GLU A 131 12.87 -11.97 -1.79
C GLU A 131 11.39 -11.99 -1.40
N ILE A 132 10.53 -11.35 -2.20
CA ILE A 132 9.07 -11.34 -1.99
C ILE A 132 8.52 -12.78 -2.02
N VAL A 133 8.90 -13.57 -3.02
CA VAL A 133 8.44 -14.95 -3.16
C VAL A 133 8.91 -15.81 -1.97
N ASN A 134 10.17 -15.70 -1.58
CA ASN A 134 10.73 -16.42 -0.44
C ASN A 134 10.00 -16.06 0.87
N HIS A 135 9.67 -14.79 1.07
CA HIS A 135 8.88 -14.35 2.21
C HIS A 135 7.50 -15.03 2.24
N ILE A 136 6.80 -15.03 1.10
CA ILE A 136 5.46 -15.63 0.99
C ILE A 136 5.50 -17.15 1.24
N VAL A 137 6.47 -17.86 0.66
CA VAL A 137 6.62 -19.31 0.80
C VAL A 137 6.97 -19.69 2.24
N THR A 138 7.94 -19.01 2.84
CA THR A 138 8.36 -19.27 4.23
C THR A 138 7.21 -19.09 5.21
N GLN A 139 6.45 -17.99 5.10
CA GLN A 139 5.29 -17.73 5.94
C GLN A 139 4.17 -18.78 5.77
N ARG A 140 3.95 -19.24 4.54
CA ARG A 140 2.99 -20.32 4.27
C ARG A 140 3.43 -21.64 4.87
N HIS A 141 4.71 -21.98 4.77
CA HIS A 141 5.26 -23.20 5.36
C HIS A 141 5.09 -23.20 6.89
N LEU A 142 5.45 -22.10 7.57
CA LEU A 142 5.27 -21.96 9.02
C LEU A 142 3.80 -22.09 9.45
N GLN A 143 2.87 -21.52 8.68
CA GLN A 143 1.43 -21.67 8.94
C GLN A 143 0.92 -23.09 8.74
N SER A 144 1.48 -23.85 7.79
CA SER A 144 1.12 -25.26 7.63
C SER A 144 1.59 -26.11 8.80
N LEU A 145 2.81 -25.88 9.31
CA LEU A 145 3.34 -26.61 10.47
C LEU A 145 2.49 -26.37 11.73
N ARG A 146 2.08 -25.12 11.99
CA ARG A 146 1.19 -24.76 13.12
C ARG A 146 -0.21 -25.37 13.04
N ARG A 147 -0.63 -25.91 11.90
CA ARG A 147 -1.93 -26.57 11.74
C ARG A 147 -1.84 -28.09 11.91
N LEU A 148 -0.62 -28.64 11.89
CA LEU A 148 -0.36 -30.08 11.99
C LEU A 148 0.08 -30.50 13.39
N GLY A 149 0.58 -29.57 14.21
CA GLY A 149 0.82 -29.76 15.64
C GLY A 149 -0.31 -29.15 16.45
#